data_AF-A0AAC9RX66-F1
#
_entry.id   AF-A0AAC9RX66-F1
#
_cell.length_a   1.000
_cell.length_b   1.000
_cell.length_c   1.000
_cell.angle_alpha   90.00
_cell.angle_beta   90.00
_cell.angle_gamma   90.00
#
_symmetry.space_group_name_H-M   'P 1'
#
loop_
_entity.id
_entity.type
_entity.pdbx_description
1 polymer ?
#
loop_
_entity_poly.entity_id
_entity_poly.type
_entity_poly.pdbx_seq_one_letter_code
_entity_poly.pdbx_strand_id
1 'polypeptide(L)' 'MYYQFAVSVNESNIKNPHLTNGPIEGINNKIKLIKRVSYGYRNFYNFRNRILIISRLYVSEYKKRTKQQKIAT' A
#
# COMPACT_ATOMS: atom_id res chain seq x y z
N MET A 1 -3.45 -2.75 29.94
CA MET A 1 -3.68 -2.62 28.48
C MET A 1 -2.36 -2.53 27.69
N TYR A 2 -1.53 -1.50 27.87
CA TYR A 2 -0.26 -1.37 27.12
C TYR A 2 0.73 -2.53 27.32
N TYR A 3 0.95 -2.95 28.56
CA TYR A 3 1.83 -4.08 28.87
C TYR A 3 1.38 -5.37 28.17
N GLN A 4 0.09 -5.67 28.22
CA GLN A 4 -0.47 -6.87 27.59
C GLN A 4 -0.30 -6.86 26.06
N PHE A 5 -0.51 -5.71 25.42
CA PHE A 5 -0.32 -5.56 23.97
C PHE A 5 1.16 -5.72 23.57
N ALA A 6 2.08 -5.08 24.29
CA ALA A 6 3.51 -5.18 24.01
C ALA A 6 4.03 -6.61 24.12
N VAL A 7 3.62 -7.35 25.16
CA VAL A 7 3.96 -8.77 25.35
C VAL A 7 3.47 -9.61 24.16
N SER A 8 2.23 -9.41 23.70
CA SER A 8 1.67 -10.13 22.55
C SER A 8 2.40 -9.85 21.21
N VAL A 9 2.83 -8.60 20.98
CA VAL A 9 3.59 -8.21 19.77
C VAL A 9 5.01 -8.77 19.78
N ASN A 10 5.64 -8.84 20.95
CA ASN A 10 6.95 -9.47 21.10
C ASN A 10 6.88 -10.97 20.86
N GLU A 11 5.88 -11.65 21.42
CA GLU A 11 5.70 -13.09 21.23
C GLU A 11 5.45 -13.47 19.77
N SER A 12 4.72 -12.63 19.02
CA SER A 12 4.48 -12.83 17.59
C SER A 12 5.70 -12.53 16.71
N ASN A 13 6.55 -11.55 17.06
CA ASN A 13 7.84 -11.31 16.41
C ASN A 13 8.83 -12.46 16.63
N ILE A 14 8.91 -12.99 17.85
CA ILE A 14 9.78 -14.14 18.17
C ILE A 14 9.35 -15.39 17.38
N LYS A 15 8.03 -15.62 17.27
CA LYS A 15 7.47 -16.73 16.49
C LYS A 15 7.66 -16.58 14.99
N ASN A 16 7.77 -15.36 14.47
CA ASN A 16 7.91 -15.10 13.03
C ASN A 16 8.96 -13.99 12.77
N PRO A 17 10.27 -14.31 12.84
CA PRO A 17 11.35 -13.32 12.71
C PRO A 17 11.40 -12.66 11.32
N HIS A 18 10.74 -13.25 10.32
CA HIS A 18 10.65 -12.71 8.96
C HIS A 18 9.43 -11.79 8.76
N LEU A 19 8.45 -11.81 9.67
CA LEU A 19 7.30 -10.89 9.62
C LEU A 19 7.71 -9.56 10.27
N THR A 20 8.04 -8.59 9.43
CA THR A 20 8.28 -7.21 9.88
C THR A 20 7.09 -6.33 9.52
N ASN A 21 6.80 -5.35 10.37
CA ASN A 21 5.77 -4.33 10.08
C ASN A 21 6.25 -3.28 9.05
N GLY A 22 7.53 -3.29 8.68
CA GLY A 22 8.15 -2.28 7.82
C GLY A 22 7.42 -2.03 6.49
N PRO A 23 7.03 -3.06 5.71
CA PRO A 23 6.26 -2.86 4.48
C PRO A 23 4.90 -2.19 4.73
N ILE A 24 4.19 -2.56 5.79
CA ILE A 24 2.88 -2.00 6.16
C ILE A 24 3.04 -0.54 6.61
N GLU A 25 4.04 -0.25 7.44
CA GLU A 25 4.37 1.10 7.88
C GLU A 25 4.72 2.00 6.69
N GLY A 26 5.50 1.49 5.73
CA GLY A 26 5.83 2.20 4.49
C GLY A 26 4.60 2.55 3.65
N ILE A 27 3.66 1.63 3.49
CA ILE A 27 2.39 1.87 2.80
C ILE A 27 1.57 2.95 3.53
N ASN A 28 1.44 2.84 4.86
CA ASN A 28 0.71 3.80 5.67
C ASN A 28 1.31 5.21 5.58
N ASN A 29 2.64 5.33 5.62
CA ASN A 29 3.33 6.60 5.47
C ASN A 29 3.11 7.23 4.09
N LYS A 30 3.11 6.42 3.04
CA LYS A 30 2.84 6.89 1.67
C LYS A 30 1.40 7.38 1.51
N ILE A 31 0.42 6.67 2.06
CA ILE A 31 -0.99 7.11 2.08
C ILE A 31 -1.14 8.43 2.85
N LYS A 32 -0.51 8.55 4.03
CA LYS A 32 -0.49 9.80 4.81
C LYS A 32 0.12 10.95 4.02
N LEU A 33 1.22 10.72 3.28
CA LEU A 33 1.82 11.72 2.40
C LEU A 33 0.85 12.16 1.28
N ILE A 34 0.24 11.21 0.57
CA ILE A 34 -0.73 11.50 -0.51
C ILE A 34 -1.88 12.35 0.01
N LYS A 35 -2.40 12.02 1.20
CA LYS A 35 -3.47 12.80 1.84
C LYS A 35 -3.03 14.24 2.11
N ARG A 36 -1.82 14.45 2.64
CA ARG A 36 -1.27 15.79 2.94
C ARG A 36 -1.07 16.65 1.69
N VAL A 37 -0.52 16.10 0.61
CA VAL A 37 -0.24 16.87 -0.62
C VAL A 37 -1.47 17.13 -1.48
N SER A 38 -2.57 16.42 -1.22
CA SER A 38 -3.77 16.47 -2.08
C SER A 38 -4.76 17.60 -1.80
N TYR A 39 -4.49 18.48 -0.83
CA TYR A 39 -5.37 19.58 -0.40
C TYR A 39 -6.84 19.17 -0.07
N GLY A 40 -7.12 17.87 0.05
CA GLY A 40 -8.43 17.31 0.37
C GLY A 40 -9.17 16.75 -0.84
N TYR A 41 -9.44 15.44 -0.80
CA TYR A 41 -10.39 14.82 -1.72
C TYR A 41 -11.80 14.90 -1.17
N ARG A 42 -12.74 15.48 -1.95
CA ARG A 42 -14.17 15.50 -1.62
C ARG A 42 -14.82 14.12 -1.74
N ASN A 43 -14.28 13.27 -2.60
CA ASN A 43 -14.77 11.91 -2.84
C ASN A 43 -13.68 10.89 -2.51
N PHE A 44 -13.98 9.95 -1.61
CA PHE A 44 -13.08 8.87 -1.20
C PHE A 44 -12.66 7.98 -2.37
N TYR A 45 -13.55 7.76 -3.35
CA TYR A 45 -13.23 6.98 -4.56
C TYR A 45 -12.04 7.58 -5.33
N ASN A 46 -11.99 8.91 -5.43
CA ASN A 46 -10.90 9.61 -6.10
C ASN A 46 -9.59 9.50 -5.31
N PHE A 47 -9.66 9.57 -3.97
CA PHE A 47 -8.49 9.34 -3.11
C PHE A 47 -7.95 7.91 -3.27
N ARG A 48 -8.83 6.90 -3.26
CA ARG A 48 -8.47 5.50 -3.49
C ARG A 48 -7.81 5.30 -4.85
N ASN A 49 -8.39 5.86 -5.92
CA ASN A 49 -7.82 5.75 -7.26
C ASN A 49 -6.44 6.42 -7.35
N ARG A 50 -6.26 7.57 -6.71
CA ARG A 50 -4.94 8.23 -6.63
C ARG A 50 -3.91 7.33 -5.95
N ILE A 51 -4.27 6.70 -4.83
CA ILE A 51 -3.39 5.76 -4.12
C ILE A 51 -3.00 4.61 -5.06
N LEU A 52 -3.96 3.98 -5.74
CA LEU A 52 -3.73 2.84 -6.64
C LEU A 52 -2.82 3.18 -7.82
N ILE A 53 -2.96 4.39 -8.39
CA ILE A 53 -2.10 4.88 -9.47
C ILE A 53 -0.67 5.11 -8.95
N ILE A 54 -0.53 5.81 -7.81
CA ILE A 54 0.78 6.17 -7.24
C ILE A 54 1.54 4.94 -6.71
N SER A 55 0.82 3.96 -6.16
CA SER A 55 1.40 2.70 -5.70
C SER A 55 1.78 1.77 -6.85
N ARG A 56 1.53 2.15 -8.11
CA ARG A 56 1.71 1.30 -9.31
C ARG A 56 0.92 -0.02 -9.23
N LEU A 57 -0.08 -0.08 -8.36
CA LEU A 57 -0.96 -1.25 -8.21
C LEU A 57 -2.08 -1.24 -9.26
N TYR A 58 -2.32 -0.10 -9.91
CA TYR A 58 -3.21 0.00 -11.06
C TYR A 58 -2.42 -0.15 -12.37
N VAL A 59 -2.61 -1.26 -13.06
CA VAL A 59 -2.21 -1.42 -14.47
C VAL A 59 -3.43 -1.07 -15.32
N SER A 60 -3.34 0.00 -16.10
CA SER A 60 -4.41 0.32 -17.03
C SER A 60 -4.54 -0.79 -18.08
N GLU A 61 -5.78 -1.14 -18.43
CA GLU A 61 -6.07 -2.16 -19.44
C GLU A 61 -5.42 -1.82 -20.81
N TYR A 62 -5.26 -0.53 -21.11
CA TYR A 62 -4.52 -0.04 -22.27
C TYR A 62 -3.07 -0.55 -22.31
N LYS A 63 -2.38 -0.56 -21.16
CA LYS A 63 -0.97 -0.98 -21.06
C LYS A 63 -0.81 -2.51 -21.09
N LYS A 64 -1.87 -3.26 -20.73
CA LYS A 64 -1.90 -4.74 -20.88
C LYS A 64 -1.96 -5.15 -22.36
N ARG A 65 -2.81 -4.49 -23.17
CA ARG A 65 -2.91 -4.75 -24.62
C ARG A 65 -1.61 -4.48 -25.38
N THR A 66 -0.94 -3.37 -25.09
CA THR A 66 0.37 -3.06 -25.73
C THR A 66 1.47 -4.05 -25.34
N LYS A 67 1.40 -4.63 -24.13
CA LYS A 67 2.35 -5.66 -23.70
C LYS A 67 2.04 -7.03 -24.34
N GLN A 68 0.76 -7.41 -24.44
CA GLN A 68 0.33 -8.63 -25.13
C GLN A 68 0.70 -8.62 -26.62
N GLN A 69 0.48 -7.49 -27.31
CA GLN A 69 0.86 -7.34 -28.72
C GLN A 69 2.37 -7.49 -28.97
N LYS A 70 3.22 -7.02 -28.04
CA LYS A 70 4.69 -7.17 -28.11
C LYS A 70 5.21 -8.55 -27.77
N ILE A 71 4.42 -9.39 -27.10
CA ILE A 71 4.78 -10.78 -26.75
C ILE A 71 4.34 -11.74 -27.87
N ALA A 72 3.32 -11.35 -28.65
CA ALA A 72 2.80 -12.12 -29.77
C ALA A 72 3.50 -11.84 -31.12
N THR A 73 4.57 -11.04 -31.12
CA THR A 73 5.45 -10.77 -32.28
C THR A 73 6.79 -11.47 -32.03
#